data_AF-A0A961R6F1-F1
#
_entry.id   AF-A0A961R6F1-F1
#
_cell.length_a   1.000
_cell.length_b   1.000
_cell.length_c   1.000
_cell.angle_alpha   90.00
_cell.angle_beta   90.00
_cell.angle_gamma   90.00
#
_symmetry.space_group_name_H-M   'P 1'
#
loop_
_entity.id
_entity.type
_entity.pdbx_description
1 polymer ?
#
loop_
_entity_poly.entity_id
_entity_poly.type
_entity_poly.pdbx_seq_one_letter_code
_entity_poly.pdbx_strand_id
1 'polypeptide(L)' 'GGRYNMQTVSGDALTAARSGSSIYIYDESGGAAKVEIADVMQSNGVIHSINDVLLPK' A
#
# COMPACT_ATOMS: atom_id res chain seq x y z
N GLY A 1 -16.42 -0.81 4.17
CA GLY A 1 -15.22 -0.37 3.44
C GLY A 1 -14.26 -1.52 3.35
N GLY A 2 -13.66 -1.76 2.19
CA GLY A 2 -12.76 -2.91 1.97
C GLY A 2 -11.38 -2.69 2.57
N ARG A 3 -10.84 -3.73 3.22
CA ARG A 3 -9.45 -3.83 3.68
C ARG A 3 -8.87 -5.14 3.17
N TYR A 4 -7.59 -5.14 2.85
CA TYR A 4 -6.85 -6.31 2.41
C TYR A 4 -5.46 -6.31 3.05
N ASN A 5 -5.13 -7.40 3.73
CA ASN A 5 -3.83 -7.58 4.37
C ASN A 5 -2.92 -8.33 3.40
N MET A 6 -1.72 -7.81 3.20
CA MET A 6 -0.72 -8.32 2.26
C MET A 6 0.57 -8.55 3.02
N GLN A 7 1.30 -9.60 2.65
CA GLN A 7 2.64 -9.86 3.18
C GLN A 7 3.67 -9.34 2.18
N THR A 8 4.64 -8.56 2.66
CA THR A 8 5.76 -8.10 1.84
C THR A 8 6.77 -9.21 1.64
N VAL A 9 7.69 -9.00 0.71
CA VAL A 9 8.82 -9.91 0.48
C VAL A 9 9.76 -9.97 1.70
N SER A 10 9.85 -8.90 2.50
CA SER A 10 10.62 -8.89 3.76
C SER A 10 9.95 -9.69 4.88
N GLY A 11 8.65 -10.02 4.74
CA GLY A 11 7.87 -10.77 5.72
C GLY A 11 6.89 -9.93 6.52
N ASP A 12 7.06 -8.61 6.51
CA ASP A 12 6.21 -7.63 7.21
C ASP A 12 4.80 -7.56 6.59
N ALA A 13 3.81 -7.21 7.39
CA ALA A 13 2.45 -7.01 6.91
C ALA A 13 2.19 -5.56 6.48
N LEU A 14 1.56 -5.39 5.33
CA LEU A 14 0.94 -4.14 4.91
C LEU A 14 -0.57 -4.32 4.82
N THR A 15 -1.32 -3.27 5.12
CA THR A 15 -2.79 -3.28 4.96
C THR A 15 -3.21 -2.24 3.94
N ALA A 16 -3.82 -2.67 2.84
CA ALA A 16 -4.52 -1.77 1.93
C ALA A 16 -5.94 -1.55 2.45
N ALA A 17 -6.39 -0.30 2.54
CA ALA A 17 -7.75 0.03 2.94
C ALA A 17 -8.33 1.16 2.10
N ARG A 18 -9.60 1.02 1.73
CA ARG A 18 -10.33 2.06 1.01
C ARG A 18 -10.94 3.07 1.97
N SER A 19 -10.61 4.34 1.79
CA SER A 19 -11.21 5.48 2.48
C SER A 19 -11.82 6.42 1.43
N GLY A 20 -13.15 6.40 1.32
CA GLY A 20 -13.89 7.11 0.27
C GLY A 20 -13.52 6.62 -1.14
N SER A 21 -13.00 7.54 -1.96
CA SER A 21 -12.47 7.26 -3.30
C SER A 21 -11.00 6.88 -3.32
N SER A 22 -10.27 7.04 -2.21
CA SER A 22 -8.83 6.82 -2.13
C SER A 22 -8.48 5.47 -1.48
N ILE A 23 -7.33 4.94 -1.87
CA ILE A 23 -6.70 3.77 -1.23
C ILE A 23 -5.54 4.25 -0.38
N TYR A 24 -5.44 3.72 0.83
CA TYR A 24 -4.33 3.93 1.74
C TYR A 24 -3.63 2.62 2.03
N ILE A 25 -2.30 2.65 2.08
CA ILE A 25 -1.45 1.55 2.52
C ILE A 25 -0.95 1.88 3.91
N TYR A 26 -1.26 1.00 4.86
CA TYR A 26 -0.82 1.11 6.24
C TYR A 26 0.34 0.16 6.47
N ASP A 27 1.41 0.65 7.11
CA ASP A 27 2.51 -0.17 7.60
C ASP A 27 2.26 -0.67 9.03
N GLU A 28 3.13 -1.55 9.51
CA GLU A 28 3.01 -2.10 10.87
C GLU A 28 3.38 -1.07 11.95
N SER A 29 4.11 -0.01 11.59
CA SER A 29 4.46 1.11 12.46
C SER A 29 3.29 2.07 12.69
N GLY A 30 2.18 1.89 11.96
CA GLY A 30 0.98 2.73 12.04
C GLY A 30 1.02 3.93 11.08
N GLY A 31 2.05 4.03 10.24
CA GLY A 31 2.13 4.97 9.14
C GLY A 31 1.12 4.62 8.04
N ALA A 32 0.66 5.65 7.33
CA ALA A 32 -0.33 5.48 6.26
C ALA A 32 0.02 6.36 5.06
N ALA A 33 0.26 5.73 3.92
CA ALA A 33 0.54 6.42 2.66
C ALA A 33 -0.67 6.30 1.71
N LYS A 34 -1.05 7.41 1.07
CA LYS A 34 -2.13 7.44 0.09
C LYS A 34 -1.58 7.05 -1.28
N VAL A 35 -2.31 6.20 -1.99
CA VAL A 35 -2.02 5.87 -3.39
C VAL A 35 -2.45 7.04 -4.28
N GLU A 36 -1.49 7.65 -4.99
CA GLU A 36 -1.73 8.76 -5.93
C GLU A 36 -1.87 8.28 -7.37
N ILE A 37 -1.10 7.26 -7.76
CA ILE A 37 -1.17 6.64 -9.08
C ILE A 37 -1.27 5.13 -8.88
N ALA A 38 -2.34 4.52 -9.35
CA ALA A 38 -2.53 3.08 -9.29
C ALA A 38 -2.32 2.43 -10.66
N ASP A 39 -2.03 1.13 -10.64
CA ASP A 39 -2.09 0.25 -11.81
C ASP A 39 -1.13 0.63 -12.96
N VAL A 40 0.07 1.09 -12.61
CA VAL A 40 1.12 1.31 -13.62
C VAL A 40 1.70 -0.04 -14.01
N MET A 41 1.22 -0.58 -15.14
CA MET A 41 1.63 -1.88 -15.66
C MET A 41 3.11 -1.89 -16.06
N GLN A 42 3.82 -2.93 -15.64
CA GLN A 42 5.22 -3.22 -16.00
C GLN A 42 5.31 -4.66 -16.53
N SER A 43 6.40 -4.99 -17.23
CA SER A 43 6.60 -6.33 -17.79
C SER A 43 6.66 -7.45 -16.74
N ASN A 44 6.93 -7.09 -15.49
CA ASN A 44 7.13 -8.00 -14.36
C ASN A 44 6.16 -7.76 -13.20
N GLY A 45 5.12 -6.93 -13.37
CA GLY A 45 4.17 -6.65 -12.31
C GLY A 45 3.47 -5.31 -12.46
N VAL A 46 3.08 -4.74 -11.32
CA VAL A 46 2.32 -3.50 -11.24
C VAL A 46 2.98 -2.59 -10.22
N ILE A 47 3.06 -1.30 -10.53
CA ILE A 47 3.52 -0.26 -9.61
C ILE A 47 2.33 0.59 -9.18
N HIS A 48 2.26 0.83 -7.86
CA HIS A 48 1.41 1.86 -7.27
C HIS A 48 2.31 2.94 -6.65
N SER A 49 2.10 4.19 -7.03
CA SER A 49 2.80 5.34 -6.44
C SER A 49 2.07 5.84 -5.21
N ILE A 50 2.82 6.13 -4.16
CA ILE A 50 2.32 6.63 -2.87
C ILE A 50 2.97 7.95 -2.50
N ASN A 51 2.31 8.75 -1.66
CA ASN A 51 2.76 10.08 -1.28
C ASN A 51 3.66 10.12 -0.02
N ASP A 52 3.91 8.99 0.63
CA ASP A 52 4.71 8.90 1.86
C ASP A 52 5.53 7.60 1.88
N VAL A 53 6.54 7.55 2.75
CA VAL A 53 7.44 6.40 2.91
C VAL A 53 6.91 5.45 3.99
N LEU A 54 6.82 4.17 3.67
CA LEU A 54 6.44 3.12 4.62
C LEU A 54 7.67 2.65 5.41
N LEU A 55 7.50 2.45 6.72
CA LEU A 55 8.58 2.02 7.60
C LEU A 55 8.40 0.56 8.06
N PRO A 56 9.40 -0.31 7.84
CA PRO A 56 9.39 -1.68 8.36
C PRO A 56 9.54 -1.69 9.89
N LYS A 57 9.23 -2.83 10.51
CA LYS A 57 9.43 -3.07 11.96
C LYS A 57 10.58 -4.01 12.27
#